data_AF-A0A9E2HGX2-F1
#
_entry.id   AF-A0A9E2HGX2-F1
#
_cell.length_a   1.000
_cell.length_b   1.000
_cell.length_c   1.000
_cell.angle_alpha   90.00
_cell.angle_beta   90.00
_cell.angle_gamma   90.00
#
_symmetry.space_group_name_H-M   'P 1'
#
loop_
_entity.id
_entity.type
_entity.pdbx_description
1 polymer ?
#
loop_
_entity_poly.entity_id
_entity_poly.type
_entity_poly.pdbx_seq_one_letter_code
_entity_poly.pdbx_strand_id
1 'polypeptide(L)'
;MTDPHPPAPEPRARGLSDLSDDALGFGALELVTARDVTLRPRAVLEAWMTQGPSGGGRYARPLRLYLALNAILMLMLFLRGGSDFMLAGAPAEYLDPLIAASGKSRDAFMADADNWMSLVMVPLTSLFYAFAAAPLLRWWDPEDLGWRRGFRAAFGWLCAVTVLLLPFAWWMSGATTGPGALLGAAALFVISVATFLRMGRGRWWRSPVWGVVKGIGLWAAIQLGAGVGFLPVLAIGLLAGRFA
;
A
#
# COMPACT_ATOMS: atom_id res chain seq x y z
N MET A 1 5.65 29.76 -49.94
CA MET A 1 5.64 29.69 -48.45
C MET A 1 5.30 28.26 -48.08
N THR A 2 6.31 27.46 -47.75
CA THR A 2 6.16 26.08 -47.28
C THR A 2 6.08 26.11 -45.76
N ASP A 3 5.02 25.53 -45.21
CA ASP A 3 4.74 25.45 -43.78
C ASP A 3 5.89 24.69 -43.07
N PRO A 4 6.58 25.28 -42.07
CA PRO A 4 7.77 24.70 -41.44
C PRO A 4 7.45 23.69 -40.33
N HIS A 5 6.17 23.38 -40.07
CA HIS A 5 5.80 22.43 -39.05
C HIS A 5 5.57 21.03 -39.63
N PRO A 6 6.38 20.02 -39.25
CA PRO A 6 6.01 18.64 -39.54
C PRO A 6 4.63 18.37 -38.93
N PRO A 7 3.75 17.63 -39.63
CA PRO A 7 2.44 17.31 -39.10
C PRO A 7 2.60 16.65 -37.73
N ALA A 8 1.74 17.05 -36.79
CA ALA A 8 1.69 16.43 -35.46
C ALA A 8 1.62 14.90 -35.65
N PRO A 9 2.42 14.12 -34.90
CA PRO A 9 2.43 12.67 -35.05
C PRO A 9 0.99 12.16 -34.91
N GLU A 10 0.57 11.35 -35.89
CA GLU A 10 -0.78 10.79 -35.89
C GLU A 10 -1.05 10.12 -34.54
N PRO A 11 -2.25 10.30 -33.95
CA PRO A 11 -2.59 9.61 -32.72
C PRO A 11 -2.50 8.11 -33.00
N ARG A 12 -1.56 7.43 -32.34
CA ARG A 12 -1.47 5.96 -32.38
C ARG A 12 -2.87 5.40 -32.09
N ALA A 13 -3.29 4.41 -32.86
CA ALA A 13 -4.59 3.75 -32.69
C ALA A 13 -4.82 3.44 -31.20
N ARG A 14 -5.82 4.10 -30.61
CA ARG A 14 -6.11 4.04 -29.18
C ARG A 14 -6.49 2.62 -28.80
N GLY A 15 -5.58 1.93 -28.11
CA GLY A 15 -5.78 0.55 -27.69
C GLY A 15 -6.67 0.48 -26.44
N LEU A 16 -7.12 -0.73 -26.08
CA LEU A 16 -7.79 -0.98 -24.80
C LEU A 16 -6.93 -0.54 -23.59
N SER A 17 -5.60 -0.55 -23.73
CA SER A 17 -4.68 -0.03 -22.72
C SER A 17 -4.82 1.47 -22.49
N ASP A 18 -5.13 2.23 -23.55
CA ASP A 18 -5.23 3.69 -23.48
C ASP A 18 -6.58 4.07 -22.87
N LEU A 19 -7.65 3.34 -23.22
CA LEU A 19 -8.95 3.47 -22.58
C LEU A 19 -8.91 3.10 -21.08
N SER A 20 -8.14 2.08 -20.71
CA SER A 20 -7.92 1.71 -19.30
C SER A 20 -7.11 2.75 -18.54
N ASP A 21 -6.09 3.34 -19.18
CA ASP A 21 -5.31 4.44 -18.57
C ASP A 21 -6.18 5.69 -18.40
N ASP A 22 -6.98 6.04 -19.41
CA ASP A 22 -7.90 7.18 -19.39
C ASP A 22 -9.02 7.01 -18.34
N ALA A 23 -9.55 5.80 -18.16
CA ALA A 23 -10.68 5.54 -17.25
C ALA A 23 -10.25 5.26 -15.80
N LEU A 24 -9.13 4.55 -15.60
CA LEU A 24 -8.74 4.00 -14.29
C LEU A 24 -7.38 4.50 -13.81
N GLY A 25 -6.62 5.22 -14.65
CA GLY A 25 -5.23 5.56 -14.36
C GLY A 25 -4.32 4.32 -14.20
N PHE A 26 -4.75 3.17 -14.73
CA PHE A 26 -4.04 1.90 -14.69
C PHE A 26 -4.00 1.31 -16.10
N GLY A 27 -2.80 1.22 -16.69
CA GLY A 27 -2.62 0.79 -18.07
C GLY A 27 -1.53 -0.27 -18.23
N ALA A 28 -0.95 -0.30 -19.43
CA ALA A 28 0.06 -1.29 -19.79
C ALA A 28 1.33 -1.18 -18.93
N LEU A 29 1.74 0.04 -18.55
CA LEU A 29 2.92 0.26 -17.71
C LEU A 29 2.73 -0.31 -16.31
N GLU A 30 1.57 -0.14 -15.70
CA GLU A 30 1.25 -0.68 -14.38
C GLU A 30 1.27 -2.22 -14.40
N LEU A 31 0.72 -2.86 -15.44
CA LEU A 31 0.78 -4.32 -15.62
C LEU A 31 2.21 -4.82 -15.80
N VAL A 32 3.01 -4.16 -16.66
CA VAL A 32 4.43 -4.49 -16.84
C VAL A 32 5.19 -4.33 -15.53
N THR A 33 4.89 -3.26 -14.78
CA THR A 33 5.53 -3.01 -13.48
C THR A 33 5.13 -4.06 -12.47
N ALA A 34 3.84 -4.40 -12.32
CA ALA A 34 3.35 -5.44 -11.41
C ALA A 34 3.99 -6.81 -11.69
N ARG A 35 4.09 -7.18 -12.98
CA ARG A 35 4.80 -8.39 -13.41
C ARG A 35 6.27 -8.36 -13.02
N ASP A 36 6.97 -7.28 -13.38
CA ASP A 36 8.42 -7.19 -13.20
C ASP A 36 8.82 -7.00 -11.72
N VAL A 37 8.01 -6.35 -10.86
CA VAL A 37 8.27 -6.31 -9.40
C VAL A 37 8.13 -7.68 -8.77
N THR A 38 7.30 -8.56 -9.34
CA THR A 38 7.16 -9.95 -8.88
C THR A 38 8.33 -10.82 -9.35
N LEU A 39 8.64 -10.76 -10.65
CA LEU A 39 9.63 -11.66 -11.25
C LEU A 39 11.06 -11.17 -11.02
N ARG A 40 11.31 -9.87 -11.14
CA ARG A 40 12.63 -9.24 -11.19
C ARG A 40 12.71 -7.96 -10.31
N PRO A 41 12.29 -8.01 -9.03
CA PRO A 41 12.14 -6.82 -8.18
C PRO A 41 13.38 -5.94 -8.11
N ARG A 42 14.57 -6.56 -8.05
CA ARG A 42 15.85 -5.83 -8.01
C ARG A 42 16.08 -4.96 -9.24
N ALA A 43 15.78 -5.48 -10.44
CA ALA A 43 15.96 -4.73 -11.68
C ALA A 43 15.01 -3.53 -11.76
N VAL A 44 13.77 -3.68 -11.26
CA VAL A 44 12.82 -2.58 -11.19
C VAL A 44 13.28 -1.52 -10.19
N LEU A 45 13.74 -1.94 -9.00
CA LEU A 45 14.32 -1.01 -8.02
C LEU A 45 15.48 -0.25 -8.64
N GLU A 46 16.45 -0.94 -9.23
CA GLU A 46 17.63 -0.33 -9.84
C GLU A 46 17.25 0.68 -10.93
N ALA A 47 16.29 0.35 -11.80
CA ALA A 47 15.77 1.28 -12.80
C ALA A 47 15.17 2.53 -12.15
N TRP A 48 14.33 2.37 -11.11
CA TRP A 48 13.77 3.51 -10.38
C TRP A 48 14.82 4.36 -9.68
N MET A 49 15.90 3.75 -9.20
CA MET A 49 16.95 4.46 -8.46
C MET A 49 17.89 5.22 -9.40
N THR A 50 18.22 4.64 -10.56
CA THR A 50 19.24 5.16 -11.49
C THR A 50 18.65 6.00 -12.61
N GLN A 51 17.51 5.60 -13.18
CA GLN A 51 16.90 6.22 -14.37
C GLN A 51 15.69 7.10 -14.03
N GLY A 52 15.49 7.41 -12.74
CA GLY A 52 14.39 8.25 -12.28
C GLY A 52 13.09 7.49 -11.98
N PRO A 53 12.02 8.21 -11.58
CA PRO A 53 10.81 7.59 -11.03
C PRO A 53 10.01 6.75 -12.03
N SER A 54 10.26 6.88 -13.35
CA SER A 54 9.66 6.05 -14.39
C SER A 54 10.58 4.92 -14.88
N GLY A 55 11.79 4.79 -14.32
CA GLY A 55 12.78 3.83 -14.81
C GLY A 55 13.07 4.00 -16.30
N GLY A 56 13.33 5.23 -16.75
CA GLY A 56 13.54 5.53 -18.17
C GLY A 56 12.27 5.40 -19.04
N GLY A 57 11.08 5.46 -18.44
CA GLY A 57 9.79 5.28 -19.14
C GLY A 57 9.33 3.83 -19.26
N ARG A 58 10.10 2.87 -18.72
CA ARG A 58 9.77 1.44 -18.75
C ARG A 58 8.76 1.03 -17.70
N TYR A 59 8.68 1.77 -16.59
CA TYR A 59 7.88 1.41 -15.42
C TYR A 59 6.95 2.55 -15.00
N ALA A 60 5.81 2.17 -14.44
CA ALA A 60 4.93 3.09 -13.74
C ALA A 60 5.67 3.74 -12.57
N ARG A 61 5.27 4.98 -12.22
CA ARG A 61 5.86 5.66 -11.06
C ARG A 61 5.47 4.91 -9.78
N PRO A 62 6.39 4.63 -8.85
CA PRO A 62 6.11 3.74 -7.72
C PRO A 62 5.02 4.29 -6.81
N LEU A 63 4.98 5.61 -6.57
CA LEU A 63 3.88 6.23 -5.82
C LEU A 63 2.52 6.08 -6.55
N ARG A 64 2.48 6.31 -7.87
CA ARG A 64 1.25 6.18 -8.66
C ARG A 64 0.73 4.73 -8.61
N LEU A 65 1.63 3.77 -8.84
CA LEU A 65 1.28 2.36 -8.75
C LEU A 65 0.81 2.00 -7.34
N TYR A 66 1.49 2.46 -6.29
CA TYR A 66 1.10 2.16 -4.92
C TYR A 66 -0.29 2.71 -4.58
N LEU A 67 -0.60 3.93 -5.00
CA LEU A 67 -1.94 4.50 -4.83
C LEU A 67 -3.01 3.69 -5.57
N ALA A 68 -2.74 3.23 -6.79
CA ALA A 68 -3.68 2.39 -7.54
C ALA A 68 -3.89 1.03 -6.85
N LEU A 69 -2.82 0.39 -6.37
CA LEU A 69 -2.89 -0.86 -5.61
C LEU A 69 -3.66 -0.68 -4.30
N ASN A 70 -3.45 0.43 -3.61
CA ASN A 70 -4.20 0.78 -2.39
C ASN A 70 -5.67 1.07 -2.68
N ALA A 71 -6.01 1.67 -3.82
CA ALA A 71 -7.41 1.86 -4.23
C ALA A 71 -8.11 0.52 -4.44
N ILE A 72 -7.42 -0.48 -5.03
CA ILE A 72 -7.94 -1.85 -5.17
C ILE A 72 -8.15 -2.49 -3.78
N LEU A 73 -7.15 -2.40 -2.89
CA LEU A 73 -7.26 -2.94 -1.53
C LEU A 73 -8.38 -2.25 -0.73
N MET A 74 -8.51 -0.94 -0.86
CA MET A 74 -9.57 -0.15 -0.23
C MET A 74 -10.93 -0.59 -0.72
N LEU A 75 -11.12 -0.77 -2.04
CA LEU A 75 -12.37 -1.28 -2.60
C LEU A 75 -12.69 -2.69 -2.07
N MET A 76 -11.68 -3.58 -2.01
CA MET A 76 -11.86 -4.93 -1.46
C MET A 76 -12.30 -4.89 0.00
N LEU A 77 -11.64 -4.07 0.83
CA LEU A 77 -11.98 -3.91 2.24
C LEU A 77 -13.36 -3.28 2.42
N PHE A 78 -13.67 -2.22 1.66
CA PHE A 78 -14.97 -1.57 1.70
C PHE A 78 -16.12 -2.53 1.32
N LEU A 79 -15.95 -3.33 0.26
CA LEU A 79 -16.98 -4.30 -0.17
C LEU A 79 -17.16 -5.46 0.80
N ARG A 80 -16.10 -5.86 1.51
CA ARG A 80 -16.14 -6.96 2.46
C ARG A 80 -16.54 -6.51 3.87
N GLY A 81 -16.32 -5.25 4.22
CA GLY A 81 -16.28 -4.77 5.59
C GLY A 81 -15.10 -5.36 6.36
N GLY A 82 -15.17 -5.30 7.68
CA GLY A 82 -14.19 -5.98 8.56
C GLY A 82 -13.15 -5.04 9.16
N SER A 83 -13.52 -3.78 9.40
CA SER A 83 -12.80 -2.88 10.31
C SER A 83 -13.40 -2.84 11.71
N ASP A 84 -14.56 -3.47 11.88
CA ASP A 84 -15.30 -3.67 13.12
C ASP A 84 -14.44 -4.27 14.25
N PHE A 85 -13.43 -5.08 13.95
CA PHE A 85 -12.51 -5.62 14.96
C PHE A 85 -11.83 -4.55 15.81
N MET A 86 -11.65 -3.34 15.28
CA MET A 86 -11.11 -2.21 16.05
C MET A 86 -12.08 -1.70 17.11
N LEU A 87 -13.38 -1.80 16.85
CA LEU A 87 -14.44 -1.38 17.77
C LEU A 87 -14.94 -2.52 18.64
N ALA A 88 -14.87 -3.77 18.16
CA ALA A 88 -15.35 -4.95 18.86
C ALA A 88 -14.61 -5.20 20.19
N GLY A 89 -13.34 -4.74 20.28
CA GLY A 89 -12.56 -4.78 21.51
C GLY A 89 -12.67 -3.52 22.38
N ALA A 90 -13.40 -2.49 21.96
CA ALA A 90 -13.50 -1.24 22.71
C ALA A 90 -14.43 -1.41 23.92
N PRO A 91 -14.03 -0.98 25.13
CA PRO A 91 -14.89 -1.04 26.31
C PRO A 91 -16.18 -0.24 26.12
N ALA A 92 -17.30 -0.78 26.63
CA ALA A 92 -18.61 -0.13 26.52
C ALA A 92 -18.60 1.30 27.11
N GLU A 93 -17.81 1.54 28.15
CA GLU A 93 -17.62 2.86 28.78
C GLU A 93 -17.14 3.95 27.80
N TYR A 94 -16.41 3.57 26.74
CA TYR A 94 -15.99 4.51 25.69
C TYR A 94 -17.04 4.69 24.59
N LEU A 95 -17.77 3.63 24.23
CA LEU A 95 -18.72 3.66 23.12
C LEU A 95 -20.09 4.20 23.53
N ASP A 96 -20.59 3.84 24.72
CA ASP A 96 -21.95 4.14 25.15
C ASP A 96 -22.25 5.65 25.24
N PRO A 97 -21.33 6.50 25.75
CA PRO A 97 -21.53 7.94 25.72
C PRO A 97 -21.59 8.50 24.29
N LEU A 98 -20.83 7.92 23.36
CA LEU A 98 -20.81 8.35 21.95
C LEU A 98 -22.09 7.93 21.23
N ILE A 99 -22.58 6.73 21.49
CA ILE A 99 -23.85 6.20 20.97
C ILE A 99 -25.03 7.01 21.51
N ALA A 100 -25.06 7.25 22.83
CA ALA A 100 -26.12 8.06 23.43
C ALA A 100 -26.12 9.49 22.86
N ALA A 101 -24.94 10.07 22.63
CA ALA A 101 -24.81 11.41 22.05
C ALA A 101 -25.14 11.47 20.54
N SER A 102 -25.07 10.35 19.81
CA SER A 102 -25.42 10.31 18.39
C SER A 102 -26.93 10.22 18.15
N GLY A 103 -27.69 9.77 19.16
CA GLY A 103 -29.14 9.51 19.05
C GLY A 103 -29.48 8.30 18.18
N LYS A 104 -28.49 7.50 17.78
CA LYS A 104 -28.65 6.31 16.94
C LYS A 104 -28.81 5.04 17.79
N SER A 105 -29.34 3.97 17.18
CA SER A 105 -29.14 2.64 17.73
C SER A 105 -27.65 2.27 17.72
N ARG A 106 -27.24 1.35 18.60
CA ARG A 106 -25.86 0.84 18.60
C ARG A 106 -25.48 0.27 17.23
N ASP A 107 -26.38 -0.49 16.60
CA ASP A 107 -26.10 -1.10 15.29
C ASP A 107 -25.87 -0.05 14.19
N ALA A 108 -26.68 1.01 14.16
CA ALA A 108 -26.51 2.09 13.20
C ALA A 108 -25.19 2.87 13.44
N PHE A 109 -24.86 3.16 14.70
CA PHE A 109 -23.58 3.78 15.05
C PHE A 109 -22.39 2.93 14.60
N MET A 110 -22.44 1.61 14.87
CA MET A 110 -21.37 0.68 14.53
C MET A 110 -21.22 0.52 13.01
N ALA A 111 -22.33 0.48 12.27
CA ALA A 111 -22.33 0.40 10.82
C ALA A 111 -21.68 1.63 10.17
N ASP A 112 -22.03 2.85 10.61
CA ASP A 112 -21.42 4.07 10.09
C ASP A 112 -19.93 4.13 10.41
N ALA A 113 -19.55 3.76 11.63
CA ALA A 113 -18.15 3.72 12.03
C ALA A 113 -17.34 2.72 11.19
N ASP A 114 -17.82 1.48 11.00
CA ASP A 114 -17.16 0.45 10.19
C ASP A 114 -17.05 0.85 8.71
N ASN A 115 -18.10 1.44 8.13
CA ASN A 115 -18.08 1.90 6.74
C ASN A 115 -16.98 2.94 6.50
N TRP A 116 -16.90 3.94 7.38
CA TRP A 116 -15.89 5.00 7.26
C TRP A 116 -14.49 4.52 7.57
N MET A 117 -14.31 3.67 8.59
CA MET A 117 -13.01 3.05 8.87
C MET A 117 -12.54 2.19 7.70
N SER A 118 -13.39 1.34 7.14
CA SER A 118 -13.07 0.50 5.98
C SER A 118 -12.64 1.32 4.76
N LEU A 119 -13.27 2.48 4.55
CA LEU A 119 -12.90 3.41 3.48
C LEU A 119 -11.51 4.03 3.68
N VAL A 120 -11.17 4.46 4.90
CA VAL A 120 -9.93 5.23 5.15
C VAL A 120 -8.74 4.38 5.62
N MET A 121 -8.97 3.14 6.04
CA MET A 121 -7.94 2.31 6.67
C MET A 121 -6.73 2.08 5.77
N VAL A 122 -6.97 1.62 4.55
CA VAL A 122 -5.88 1.31 3.60
C VAL A 122 -5.04 2.55 3.27
N PRO A 123 -5.60 3.70 2.82
CA PRO A 123 -4.78 4.85 2.48
C PRO A 123 -4.03 5.44 3.68
N LEU A 124 -4.64 5.46 4.87
CA LEU A 124 -3.97 5.96 6.08
C LEU A 124 -2.82 5.04 6.49
N THR A 125 -3.07 3.75 6.72
CA THR A 125 -2.02 2.80 7.13
C THR A 125 -0.87 2.73 6.12
N SER A 126 -1.19 2.81 4.83
CA SER A 126 -0.20 2.86 3.73
C SER A 126 0.75 4.04 3.81
N LEU A 127 0.25 5.21 4.24
CA LEU A 127 1.08 6.39 4.45
C LEU A 127 2.08 6.16 5.61
N PHE A 128 1.60 5.58 6.72
CA PHE A 128 2.46 5.24 7.86
C PHE A 128 3.48 4.16 7.52
N TYR A 129 3.13 3.17 6.68
CA TYR A 129 4.09 2.19 6.16
C TYR A 129 5.22 2.87 5.40
N ALA A 130 4.90 3.83 4.52
CA ALA A 130 5.91 4.56 3.77
C ALA A 130 6.82 5.40 4.69
N PHE A 131 6.25 6.07 5.70
CA PHE A 131 7.02 6.84 6.67
C PHE A 131 7.89 5.99 7.59
N ALA A 132 7.45 4.78 7.93
CA ALA A 132 8.26 3.83 8.71
C ALA A 132 9.38 3.20 7.85
N ALA A 133 9.08 2.86 6.59
CA ALA A 133 10.02 2.18 5.71
C ALA A 133 11.10 3.11 5.13
N ALA A 134 10.72 4.33 4.71
CA ALA A 134 11.63 5.23 3.98
C ALA A 134 12.92 5.59 4.76
N PRO A 135 12.88 5.92 6.07
CA PRO A 135 14.09 6.22 6.83
C PRO A 135 15.04 5.02 6.91
N LEU A 136 14.52 3.81 7.13
CA LEU A 136 15.31 2.59 7.24
C LEU A 136 15.96 2.23 5.90
N LEU A 137 15.18 2.22 4.82
CA LEU A 137 15.68 1.94 3.48
C LEU A 137 16.69 3.00 3.01
N ARG A 138 16.48 4.27 3.38
CA ARG A 138 17.46 5.35 3.16
C ARG A 138 18.75 5.08 3.92
N TRP A 139 18.68 4.72 5.20
CA TRP A 139 19.86 4.52 6.05
C TRP A 139 20.68 3.30 5.64
N TRP A 140 20.03 2.23 5.17
CA TRP A 140 20.74 1.03 4.72
C TRP A 140 21.32 1.14 3.32
N ASP A 141 21.01 2.21 2.59
CA ASP A 141 21.50 2.42 1.25
C ASP A 141 22.90 3.05 1.26
N PRO A 142 23.86 2.48 0.50
CA PRO A 142 25.23 2.99 0.48
C PRO A 142 25.38 4.35 -0.22
N GLU A 143 24.41 4.75 -1.07
CA GLU A 143 24.52 5.96 -1.90
C GLU A 143 23.94 7.23 -1.24
N ASP A 144 23.68 7.21 0.08
CA ASP A 144 22.94 8.24 0.84
C ASP A 144 21.76 8.83 0.04
N LEU A 145 20.70 8.04 -0.02
CA LEU A 145 19.49 8.39 -0.75
C LEU A 145 18.78 9.55 -0.07
N GLY A 146 19.05 10.78 -0.49
CA GLY A 146 18.21 11.94 -0.13
C GLY A 146 16.72 11.56 -0.14
N TRP A 147 15.90 12.16 0.73
CA TRP A 147 14.53 11.72 1.02
C TRP A 147 13.68 11.30 -0.19
N ARG A 148 13.79 12.02 -1.32
CA ARG A 148 13.10 11.67 -2.58
C ARG A 148 13.36 10.24 -3.06
N ARG A 149 14.62 9.78 -2.99
CA ARG A 149 15.00 8.42 -3.39
C ARG A 149 14.65 7.41 -2.30
N GLY A 150 14.74 7.78 -1.02
CA GLY A 150 14.27 6.94 0.10
C GLY A 150 12.78 6.61 0.00
N PHE A 151 11.93 7.61 -0.25
CA PHE A 151 10.50 7.39 -0.50
C PHE A 151 10.25 6.54 -1.74
N ARG A 152 11.02 6.76 -2.82
CA ARG A 152 10.91 5.94 -4.03
C ARG A 152 11.22 4.47 -3.76
N ALA A 153 12.26 4.19 -2.97
CA ALA A 153 12.61 2.85 -2.54
C ALA A 153 11.51 2.22 -1.66
N ALA A 154 10.97 2.99 -0.70
CA ALA A 154 9.86 2.54 0.14
C ALA A 154 8.62 2.19 -0.68
N PHE A 155 8.17 3.08 -1.56
CA PHE A 155 7.04 2.79 -2.45
C PHE A 155 7.33 1.63 -3.40
N GLY A 156 8.57 1.50 -3.90
CA GLY A 156 8.94 0.35 -4.73
C GLY A 156 8.80 -0.98 -3.98
N TRP A 157 9.29 -1.03 -2.74
CA TRP A 157 9.15 -2.21 -1.88
C TRP A 157 7.68 -2.47 -1.52
N LEU A 158 6.93 -1.44 -1.12
CA LEU A 158 5.50 -1.57 -0.80
C LEU A 158 4.69 -2.05 -2.01
N CYS A 159 4.95 -1.55 -3.22
CA CYS A 159 4.32 -2.06 -4.44
C CYS A 159 4.60 -3.55 -4.64
N ALA A 160 5.85 -3.98 -4.49
CA ALA A 160 6.23 -5.38 -4.67
C ALA A 160 5.54 -6.30 -3.63
N VAL A 161 5.45 -5.84 -2.37
CA VAL A 161 4.70 -6.52 -1.31
C VAL A 161 3.23 -6.58 -1.66
N THR A 162 2.60 -5.44 -1.99
CA THR A 162 1.17 -5.36 -2.27
C THR A 162 0.75 -6.19 -3.49
N VAL A 163 1.53 -6.20 -4.57
CA VAL A 163 1.23 -7.01 -5.76
C VAL A 163 1.18 -8.50 -5.42
N LEU A 164 2.10 -8.99 -4.58
CA LEU A 164 2.12 -10.39 -4.13
C LEU A 164 0.96 -10.72 -3.18
N LEU A 165 0.47 -9.73 -2.44
CA LEU A 165 -0.64 -9.89 -1.50
C LEU A 165 -2.01 -9.80 -2.14
N LEU A 166 -2.14 -9.03 -3.23
CA LEU A 166 -3.42 -8.76 -3.88
C LEU A 166 -4.25 -10.02 -4.16
N PRO A 167 -3.68 -11.13 -4.69
CA PRO A 167 -4.44 -12.35 -4.88
C PRO A 167 -5.07 -12.85 -3.58
N PHE A 168 -4.41 -12.68 -2.44
CA PHE A 168 -4.84 -13.17 -1.13
C PHE A 168 -5.66 -12.15 -0.34
N ALA A 169 -5.68 -10.89 -0.77
CA ALA A 169 -6.23 -9.76 -0.02
C ALA A 169 -7.69 -10.00 0.36
N TRP A 170 -8.49 -10.52 -0.58
CA TRP A 170 -9.90 -10.84 -0.30
C TRP A 170 -10.05 -11.70 0.95
N TRP A 171 -9.29 -12.80 1.09
CA TRP A 171 -9.40 -13.72 2.22
C TRP A 171 -8.78 -13.19 3.52
N MET A 172 -7.80 -12.30 3.42
CA MET A 172 -7.19 -11.65 4.59
C MET A 172 -8.11 -10.58 5.20
N SER A 173 -8.85 -9.83 4.37
CA SER A 173 -9.70 -8.69 4.78
C SER A 173 -10.98 -9.05 5.55
N GLY A 174 -10.98 -10.11 6.35
CA GLY A 174 -12.09 -10.41 7.27
C GLY A 174 -11.86 -11.61 8.18
N ALA A 175 -10.62 -12.11 8.26
CA ALA A 175 -10.23 -13.03 9.32
C ALA A 175 -9.77 -12.18 10.51
N THR A 176 -10.72 -11.73 11.34
CA THR A 176 -10.44 -10.90 12.52
C THR A 176 -9.98 -11.75 13.71
N THR A 177 -10.37 -13.02 13.75
CA THR A 177 -9.94 -14.00 14.76
C THR A 177 -9.80 -15.40 14.17
N GLY A 178 -8.97 -16.24 14.78
CA GLY A 178 -8.82 -17.66 14.43
C GLY A 178 -7.65 -18.00 13.50
N PRO A 179 -7.53 -19.28 13.07
CA PRO A 179 -6.38 -19.77 12.32
C PRO A 179 -6.12 -19.04 11.00
N GLY A 180 -7.17 -18.57 10.31
CA GLY A 180 -7.06 -17.80 9.07
C GLY A 180 -6.36 -16.46 9.25
N ALA A 181 -6.59 -15.77 10.36
CA ALA A 181 -5.95 -14.49 10.69
C ALA A 181 -4.45 -14.69 10.91
N LEU A 182 -4.09 -15.73 11.65
CA LEU A 182 -2.70 -16.11 11.90
C LEU A 182 -1.97 -16.49 10.60
N LEU A 183 -2.60 -17.29 9.74
CA LEU A 183 -2.05 -17.68 8.45
C LEU A 183 -1.87 -16.46 7.52
N GLY A 184 -2.84 -15.54 7.49
CA GLY A 184 -2.74 -14.29 6.75
C GLY A 184 -1.57 -13.43 7.23
N ALA A 185 -1.44 -13.24 8.54
CA ALA A 185 -0.33 -12.49 9.13
C ALA A 185 1.04 -13.15 8.86
N ALA A 186 1.11 -14.48 8.96
CA ALA A 186 2.33 -15.23 8.65
C ALA A 186 2.71 -15.14 7.17
N ALA A 187 1.75 -15.27 6.27
CA ALA A 187 1.96 -15.11 4.83
C ALA A 187 2.44 -13.69 4.49
N LEU A 188 1.82 -12.68 5.09
CA LEU A 188 2.18 -11.28 4.93
C LEU A 188 3.62 -11.01 5.41
N PHE A 189 3.99 -11.54 6.57
CA PHE A 189 5.36 -11.49 7.08
C PHE A 189 6.36 -12.13 6.11
N VAL A 190 6.09 -13.36 5.65
CA VAL A 190 6.97 -14.09 4.73
C VAL A 190 7.10 -13.35 3.40
N ILE A 191 6.00 -12.87 2.82
CA ILE A 191 6.00 -12.10 1.57
C ILE A 191 6.80 -10.82 1.72
N SER A 192 6.60 -10.09 2.83
CA SER A 192 7.31 -8.86 3.15
C SER A 192 8.83 -9.07 3.22
N VAL A 193 9.27 -10.04 4.02
CA VAL A 193 10.70 -10.37 4.18
C VAL A 193 11.29 -10.91 2.89
N ALA A 194 10.60 -11.83 2.20
CA ALA A 194 11.06 -12.37 0.92
C ALA A 194 11.22 -11.27 -0.14
N THR A 195 10.28 -10.31 -0.20
CA THR A 195 10.35 -9.16 -1.10
C THR A 195 11.55 -8.28 -0.77
N PHE A 196 11.77 -7.97 0.51
CA PHE A 196 12.95 -7.22 0.95
C PHE A 196 14.25 -7.91 0.53
N LEU A 197 14.36 -9.22 0.75
CA LEU A 197 15.52 -10.01 0.37
C LEU A 197 15.75 -9.97 -1.14
N ARG A 198 14.72 -10.25 -1.94
CA ARG A 198 14.82 -10.30 -3.40
C ARG A 198 15.14 -8.93 -4.01
N MET A 199 14.56 -7.86 -3.47
CA MET A 199 14.70 -6.51 -4.01
C MET A 199 16.01 -5.83 -3.54
N GLY A 200 16.39 -6.03 -2.28
CA GLY A 200 17.50 -5.33 -1.64
C GLY A 200 18.89 -5.94 -1.79
N ARG A 201 19.02 -7.12 -2.41
CA ARG A 201 20.30 -7.84 -2.50
C ARG A 201 21.37 -7.00 -3.20
N GLY A 202 22.51 -6.83 -2.53
CA GLY A 202 23.65 -6.04 -3.01
C GLY A 202 23.53 -4.54 -2.74
N ARG A 203 22.32 -4.06 -2.43
CA ARG A 203 22.04 -2.65 -2.12
C ARG A 203 21.86 -2.42 -0.62
N TRP A 204 20.83 -3.00 -0.02
CA TRP A 204 20.54 -2.84 1.41
C TRP A 204 21.25 -3.86 2.30
N TRP A 205 21.67 -4.99 1.71
CA TRP A 205 22.36 -6.06 2.41
C TRP A 205 23.30 -6.83 1.47
N ARG A 206 24.38 -7.39 2.04
CA ARG A 206 25.36 -8.23 1.32
C ARG A 206 25.41 -9.66 1.87
N SER A 207 25.27 -9.82 3.18
CA SER A 207 25.14 -11.12 3.85
C SER A 207 23.67 -11.53 3.98
N PRO A 208 23.29 -12.78 3.62
CA PRO A 208 21.91 -13.26 3.76
C PRO A 208 21.35 -13.14 5.18
N VAL A 209 22.17 -13.43 6.19
CA VAL A 209 21.77 -13.34 7.61
C VAL A 209 21.36 -11.90 7.95
N TRP A 210 22.21 -10.93 7.60
CA TRP A 210 21.90 -9.51 7.80
C TRP A 210 20.72 -9.04 6.93
N GLY A 211 20.53 -9.63 5.75
CA GLY A 211 19.34 -9.40 4.94
C GLY A 211 18.06 -9.81 5.66
N VAL A 212 18.04 -10.99 6.29
CA VAL A 212 16.88 -11.48 7.06
C VAL A 212 16.62 -10.58 8.25
N VAL A 213 17.66 -10.26 9.04
CA VAL A 213 17.54 -9.39 10.22
C VAL A 213 16.97 -8.01 9.84
N LYS A 214 17.49 -7.38 8.79
CA LYS A 214 16.96 -6.10 8.29
C LYS A 214 15.54 -6.21 7.74
N GLY A 215 15.22 -7.30 7.04
CA GLY A 215 13.87 -7.56 6.55
C GLY A 215 12.84 -7.69 7.68
N ILE A 216 13.20 -8.42 8.73
CA ILE A 216 12.38 -8.54 9.95
C ILE A 216 12.27 -7.18 10.66
N GLY A 217 13.37 -6.43 10.76
CA GLY A 217 13.38 -5.09 11.34
C GLY A 217 12.49 -4.12 10.57
N LEU A 218 12.52 -4.16 9.24
CA LEU A 218 11.65 -3.36 8.38
C LEU A 218 10.18 -3.75 8.57
N TRP A 219 9.88 -5.04 8.63
CA TRP A 219 8.55 -5.54 8.94
C TRP A 219 8.04 -5.02 10.29
N ALA A 220 8.84 -5.18 11.35
CA ALA A 220 8.48 -4.70 12.68
C ALA A 220 8.24 -3.18 12.69
N ALA A 221 9.08 -2.40 12.00
CA ALA A 221 8.92 -0.96 11.89
C ALA A 221 7.62 -0.57 11.19
N ILE A 222 7.23 -1.25 10.10
CA ILE A 222 5.96 -0.94 9.43
C ILE A 222 4.75 -1.39 10.26
N GLN A 223 4.85 -2.46 11.05
CA GLN A 223 3.78 -2.85 11.98
C GLN A 223 3.59 -1.81 13.08
N LEU A 224 4.68 -1.25 13.63
CA LEU A 224 4.61 -0.13 14.57
C LEU A 224 4.01 1.12 13.90
N GLY A 225 4.40 1.41 12.66
CA GLY A 225 3.81 2.47 11.84
C GLY A 225 2.29 2.28 11.66
N ALA A 226 1.85 1.06 11.32
CA ALA A 226 0.42 0.72 11.24
C ALA A 226 -0.30 0.95 12.56
N GLY A 227 0.30 0.54 13.69
CA GLY A 227 -0.27 0.76 15.01
C GLY A 227 -0.61 2.22 15.27
N VAL A 228 0.30 3.14 14.90
CA VAL A 228 0.04 4.58 14.95
C VAL A 228 -1.01 4.99 13.92
N GLY A 229 -0.94 4.43 12.70
CA GLY A 229 -1.89 4.70 11.62
C GLY A 229 -3.33 4.26 11.90
N PHE A 230 -3.54 3.31 12.81
CA PHE A 230 -4.87 2.91 13.25
C PHE A 230 -5.55 3.93 14.17
N LEU A 231 -4.79 4.79 14.86
CA LEU A 231 -5.36 5.85 15.70
C LEU A 231 -6.23 6.83 14.91
N PRO A 232 -5.78 7.45 13.80
CA PRO A 232 -6.65 8.30 13.00
C PRO A 232 -7.79 7.54 12.32
N VAL A 233 -7.61 6.26 11.97
CA VAL A 233 -8.70 5.42 11.43
C VAL A 233 -9.82 5.29 12.46
N LEU A 234 -9.49 4.91 13.69
CA LEU A 234 -10.44 4.80 14.78
C LEU A 234 -11.12 6.14 15.07
N ALA A 235 -10.36 7.23 15.10
CA ALA A 235 -10.91 8.57 15.33
C ALA A 235 -11.94 8.96 14.26
N ILE A 236 -11.65 8.71 12.98
CA ILE A 236 -12.58 8.95 11.87
C ILE A 236 -13.83 8.08 12.00
N GLY A 237 -13.67 6.79 12.33
CA GLY A 237 -14.79 5.88 12.58
C GLY A 237 -15.72 6.37 13.68
N LEU A 238 -15.16 6.74 14.84
CA LEU A 238 -15.95 7.24 15.97
C LEU A 238 -16.66 8.58 15.65
N LEU A 239 -15.98 9.48 14.93
CA LEU A 239 -16.60 10.73 14.47
C LEU A 239 -17.74 10.47 13.48
N ALA A 240 -17.54 9.55 12.54
CA ALA A 240 -18.58 9.17 11.59
C ALA A 240 -19.78 8.52 12.28
N GLY A 241 -19.56 7.56 13.18
CA GLY A 241 -20.63 6.95 13.97
C GLY A 241 -21.46 8.00 14.72
N ARG A 242 -20.80 9.07 15.20
CA ARG A 242 -21.46 10.18 15.90
C ARG A 242 -22.21 11.16 14.98
N PHE A 243 -21.68 11.49 13.81
CA PHE A 243 -22.13 12.66 13.04
C PHE A 243 -22.66 12.37 11.63
N ALA A 244 -22.34 11.22 11.03
CA ALA A 244 -22.87 10.82 9.72
C ALA A 244 -24.37 10.51 9.80
#